data_AF-A0ABD0MDV1-F1
#
_entry.id   AF-A0ABD0MDV1-F1
#
_cell.length_a   1.000
_cell.length_b   1.000
_cell.length_c   1.000
_cell.angle_alpha   90.00
_cell.angle_beta   90.00
_cell.angle_gamma   90.00
#
_symmetry.space_group_name_H-M   'P 1'
#
loop_
_entity.id
_entity.type
_entity.pdbx_description
1 polymer ?
#
loop_
_entity_poly.entity_id
_entity_poly.type
_entity_poly.pdbx_seq_one_letter_code
_entity_poly.pdbx_strand_id
1 'polypeptide(L)'
;EAGLNTSLKLLTYVTISFVKPVLHILKSRVLAEEEDDVELTKTIKTSILRYLKEKYSDPITEDLLDTASFVDPRFKATYISAHNVPTIQEKKVRLQRLQNQQLHQ
;
A
#
# COMPACT_ATOMS: atom_id res chain seq x y z
N GLU A 1 -25.47 -12.37 13.01
CA GLU A 1 -25.31 -10.89 12.94
C GLU A 1 -23.90 -10.36 13.28
N ALA A 2 -23.06 -11.08 14.03
CA ALA A 2 -21.72 -10.60 14.38
C ALA A 2 -20.76 -10.40 13.19
N GLY A 3 -20.88 -11.18 12.11
CA GLY A 3 -19.99 -11.09 10.94
C GLY A 3 -20.14 -9.78 10.16
N LEU A 4 -21.38 -9.32 9.93
CA LEU A 4 -21.67 -8.14 9.10
C LEU A 4 -21.23 -6.84 9.80
N ASN A 5 -21.46 -6.73 11.10
CA ASN A 5 -21.05 -5.56 11.89
C ASN A 5 -19.52 -5.44 12.03
N THR A 6 -18.80 -6.56 11.98
CA THR A 6 -17.33 -6.55 12.04
C THR A 6 -16.72 -6.15 10.68
N SER A 7 -17.31 -6.62 9.58
CA SER A 7 -16.91 -6.21 8.22
C SER A 7 -17.19 -4.73 7.94
N LEU A 8 -18.30 -4.17 8.45
CA LEU A 8 -18.56 -2.73 8.39
C LEU A 8 -17.60 -1.91 9.27
N LYS A 9 -17.20 -2.40 10.45
CA LYS A 9 -16.20 -1.75 11.30
C LYS A 9 -14.80 -1.73 10.67
N LEU A 10 -14.38 -2.78 9.97
CA LEU A 10 -13.09 -2.79 9.24
C LEU A 10 -13.04 -1.76 8.10
N LEU A 11 -14.18 -1.34 7.56
CA LEU A 11 -14.25 -0.25 6.59
C LEU A 11 -14.04 1.14 7.22
N THR A 12 -14.15 1.27 8.56
CA THR A 12 -14.04 2.56 9.27
C THR A 12 -12.64 2.89 9.80
N TYR A 13 -11.69 1.96 9.76
CA TYR A 13 -10.33 2.22 10.25
C TYR A 13 -9.36 2.46 9.09
N VAL A 14 -8.68 3.61 9.13
CA VAL A 14 -7.50 3.86 8.29
C VAL A 14 -6.36 3.01 8.84
N THR A 15 -5.97 2.00 8.07
CA THR A 15 -4.87 1.07 8.37
C THR A 15 -3.66 1.34 7.48
N ILE A 16 -2.50 0.80 7.85
CA ILE A 16 -1.24 0.93 7.08
C ILE A 16 -1.42 0.48 5.62
N SER A 17 -2.32 -0.47 5.35
CA SER A 17 -2.65 -0.94 4.00
C SER A 17 -3.15 0.15 3.05
N PHE A 18 -3.66 1.29 3.54
CA PHE A 18 -4.10 2.41 2.71
C PHE A 18 -2.96 3.28 2.17
N VAL A 19 -1.76 3.20 2.76
CA VAL A 19 -0.67 4.13 2.41
C VAL A 19 -0.29 4.02 0.94
N LYS A 20 -0.10 2.80 0.39
CA LYS A 20 0.20 2.59 -1.04
C LYS A 20 -0.93 3.09 -1.97
N PRO A 21 -2.21 2.74 -1.74
CA PRO A 21 -3.33 3.31 -2.50
C PRO A 21 -3.37 4.85 -2.48
N VAL A 22 -3.18 5.46 -1.32
CA VAL A 22 -3.20 6.93 -1.17
C VAL A 22 -2.02 7.57 -1.89
N LEU A 23 -0.80 7.05 -1.71
CA LEU A 23 0.38 7.51 -2.45
C LEU A 23 0.19 7.41 -3.97
N HIS A 24 -0.45 6.33 -4.43
CA HIS A 24 -0.79 6.17 -5.84
C HIS A 24 -1.78 7.23 -6.32
N ILE A 25 -2.85 7.53 -5.57
CA ILE A 25 -3.81 8.59 -5.92
C ILE A 25 -3.14 9.97 -5.93
N LEU A 26 -2.32 10.25 -4.92
CA LEU A 26 -1.56 11.50 -4.86
C LEU A 26 -0.66 11.64 -6.08
N LYS A 27 0.06 10.58 -6.45
CA LYS A 27 0.96 10.59 -7.60
C LYS A 27 0.28 10.70 -8.96
N SER A 28 -0.81 9.95 -9.15
CA SER A 28 -1.43 9.77 -10.48
C SER A 28 -2.54 10.76 -10.78
N ARG A 29 -3.11 11.42 -9.75
CA ARG A 29 -4.25 12.32 -9.90
C ARG A 29 -4.01 13.69 -9.28
N VAL A 30 -3.73 13.74 -7.97
CA VAL A 30 -3.73 15.03 -7.23
C VAL A 30 -2.51 15.89 -7.55
N LEU A 31 -1.34 15.26 -7.62
CA LEU A 31 -0.05 15.93 -7.84
C LEU A 31 0.49 15.70 -9.25
N ALA A 32 -0.31 15.09 -10.14
CA ALA A 32 0.06 14.99 -11.54
C ALA A 32 0.12 16.42 -12.12
N GLU A 33 1.17 16.70 -12.90
CA GLU A 33 1.26 17.95 -13.63
C GLU A 33 0.19 17.96 -14.73
N GLU A 34 -0.54 19.07 -14.81
CA GLU A 34 -1.55 19.31 -15.83
C GLU A 34 -1.05 20.39 -16.80
N GLU A 35 -1.55 20.41 -18.03
CA GLU A 35 -1.11 21.37 -19.05
C GLU A 35 -1.34 22.82 -18.61
N ASP A 36 -2.46 23.06 -17.92
CA ASP A 36 -2.88 24.38 -17.42
C ASP A 36 -2.17 24.80 -16.12
N ASP A 37 -1.31 23.96 -15.54
CA ASP A 37 -0.57 24.33 -14.34
C ASP A 37 0.45 25.43 -14.65
N VAL A 38 0.38 26.52 -13.89
CA VAL A 38 1.44 27.54 -13.86
C VAL A 38 2.72 26.97 -13.24
N GLU A 39 3.87 27.56 -13.58
CA GLU A 39 5.20 27.06 -13.18
C GLU A 39 5.37 26.89 -11.67
N LEU A 40 4.81 27.81 -10.87
CA LEU A 40 4.82 27.69 -9.41
C LEU A 40 4.05 26.45 -8.93
N THR A 41 2.90 26.14 -9.54
CA THR A 41 2.09 24.96 -9.20
C THR A 41 2.84 23.68 -9.54
N LYS A 42 3.46 23.59 -10.73
CA LYS A 42 4.30 22.45 -11.11
C LYS A 42 5.43 22.23 -10.12
N THR A 43 6.11 23.32 -9.74
CA THR A 43 7.20 23.28 -8.75
C THR A 43 6.73 22.75 -7.41
N ILE A 44 5.58 23.21 -6.90
CA ILE A 44 5.01 22.75 -5.63
C ILE A 44 4.61 21.26 -5.73
N LYS A 45 3.87 20.86 -6.77
CA LYS A 45 3.44 19.46 -6.99
C LYS A 45 4.66 18.52 -7.03
N THR A 46 5.67 18.86 -7.81
CA THR A 46 6.90 18.07 -7.96
C THR A 46 7.74 18.04 -6.68
N SER A 47 7.78 19.13 -5.91
CA SER A 47 8.45 19.13 -4.60
C SER A 47 7.77 18.19 -3.60
N ILE A 48 6.43 18.19 -3.54
CA ILE A 48 5.66 17.28 -2.68
C ILE A 48 5.88 15.82 -3.13
N LEU A 49 5.82 15.53 -4.43
CA LEU A 49 6.07 14.18 -4.96
C LEU A 49 7.46 13.66 -4.60
N ARG A 50 8.48 14.52 -4.74
CA ARG A 50 9.85 14.19 -4.37
C ARG A 50 9.97 13.85 -2.89
N TYR A 51 9.40 14.69 -2.02
CA TYR A 51 9.38 14.42 -0.58
C TYR A 51 8.69 13.08 -0.26
N LEU A 52 7.51 12.81 -0.82
CA LEU A 52 6.79 11.56 -0.57
C LEU A 52 7.60 10.35 -1.06
N LYS A 53 8.23 10.45 -2.23
CA LYS A 53 9.09 9.37 -2.74
C LYS A 53 10.26 9.08 -1.80
N GLU A 54 10.98 10.12 -1.37
CA GLU A 54 12.11 10.00 -0.44
C GLU A 54 11.67 9.48 0.94
N LYS A 55 10.51 9.91 1.43
CA LYS A 55 9.98 9.51 2.74
C LYS A 55 9.68 8.01 2.83
N TYR A 56 9.27 7.39 1.73
CA TYR A 56 8.85 5.98 1.67
C TYR A 56 9.79 5.10 0.85
N SER A 57 10.97 5.59 0.41
CA SER A 57 11.91 4.80 -0.42
C SER A 57 12.78 3.82 0.36
N ASP A 58 12.73 3.83 1.69
CA ASP A 58 13.46 2.88 2.52
C ASP A 58 12.97 1.44 2.24
N PRO A 59 13.86 0.47 1.94
CA PRO A 59 13.45 -0.89 1.56
C PRO A 59 12.60 -1.62 2.60
N ILE A 60 12.85 -1.39 3.90
CA ILE A 60 12.09 -2.01 4.99
C ILE A 60 10.67 -1.45 5.00
N THR A 61 10.55 -0.13 4.84
CA THR A 61 9.28 0.56 4.74
C THR A 61 8.49 0.12 3.51
N GLU A 62 9.13 0.04 2.33
CA GLU A 62 8.48 -0.46 1.13
C GLU A 62 7.96 -1.89 1.29
N ASP A 63 8.76 -2.81 1.86
CA ASP A 63 8.34 -4.19 2.08
C ASP A 63 7.17 -4.30 3.06
N LEU A 64 7.18 -3.50 4.13
CA LEU A 64 6.08 -3.43 5.09
C LEU A 64 4.79 -2.94 4.42
N LEU A 65 4.88 -1.89 3.61
CA LEU A 65 3.73 -1.32 2.90
C LEU A 65 3.19 -2.27 1.81
N ASP A 66 4.07 -2.94 1.07
CA ASP A 66 3.71 -3.95 0.08
C ASP A 66 3.01 -5.13 0.76
N THR A 67 3.56 -5.62 1.87
CA THR A 67 2.95 -6.70 2.66
C THR A 67 1.58 -6.28 3.20
N ALA A 68 1.47 -5.09 3.81
CA ALA A 68 0.23 -4.58 4.37
C ALA A 68 -0.85 -4.39 3.30
N SER A 69 -0.50 -3.87 2.12
CA SER A 69 -1.42 -3.76 0.98
C SER A 69 -1.84 -5.13 0.47
N PHE A 70 -0.92 -6.09 0.41
CA PHE A 70 -1.19 -7.43 -0.12
C PHE A 70 -2.17 -8.24 0.73
N VAL A 71 -2.02 -8.17 2.06
CA VAL A 71 -2.91 -8.90 2.99
C VAL A 71 -4.29 -8.26 3.09
N ASP A 72 -4.43 -6.98 2.73
CA ASP A 72 -5.72 -6.31 2.68
C ASP A 72 -6.52 -6.77 1.45
N PRO A 73 -7.69 -7.43 1.64
CA PRO A 73 -8.48 -7.97 0.54
C PRO A 73 -9.00 -6.91 -0.42
N ARG A 74 -9.05 -5.62 0.00
CA ARG A 74 -9.47 -4.50 -0.85
C ARG A 74 -8.43 -4.15 -1.91
N PHE A 75 -7.15 -4.35 -1.62
CA PHE A 75 -6.05 -3.87 -2.46
C PHE A 75 -5.25 -4.99 -3.09
N LYS A 76 -4.94 -6.06 -2.33
CA LYS A 76 -4.14 -7.19 -2.80
C LYS A 76 -2.86 -6.67 -3.48
N ALA A 77 -2.58 -7.13 -4.70
CA ALA A 77 -1.41 -6.75 -5.47
C ALA A 77 -1.56 -5.44 -6.28
N THR A 78 -2.70 -4.76 -6.25
CA THR A 78 -3.03 -3.67 -7.19
C THR A 78 -2.04 -2.49 -7.14
N TYR A 79 -1.48 -2.18 -5.98
CA TYR A 79 -0.55 -1.06 -5.78
C TYR A 79 0.90 -1.50 -5.52
N ILE A 80 1.18 -2.78 -5.74
CA ILE A 80 2.50 -3.38 -5.53
C ILE A 80 3.17 -3.50 -6.89
N SER A 81 4.48 -3.27 -6.95
CA SER A 81 5.18 -3.46 -8.21
C SER A 81 5.20 -4.93 -8.61
N ALA A 82 5.02 -5.22 -9.90
CA ALA A 82 4.95 -6.59 -10.41
C ALA A 82 6.18 -7.44 -10.04
N HIS A 83 7.35 -6.82 -9.88
CA HIS A 83 8.58 -7.51 -9.45
C HIS A 83 8.54 -7.99 -7.99
N ASN A 84 7.77 -7.31 -7.12
CA ASN A 84 7.68 -7.63 -5.69
C ASN A 84 6.58 -8.64 -5.37
N VAL A 85 5.56 -8.77 -6.22
CA VAL A 85 4.42 -9.67 -5.97
C VAL A 85 4.85 -11.12 -5.69
N PRO A 86 5.77 -11.74 -6.45
CA PRO A 86 6.21 -13.12 -6.18
C PRO A 86 6.85 -13.26 -4.79
N THR A 87 7.71 -12.32 -4.40
CA THR A 87 8.38 -12.29 -3.10
C THR A 87 7.37 -12.21 -1.95
N ILE A 88 6.34 -11.37 -2.07
CA ILE A 88 5.30 -11.23 -1.05
C ILE A 88 4.40 -12.49 -0.99
N GLN A 89 4.11 -13.11 -2.12
CA GLN A 89 3.36 -14.38 -2.17
C GLN A 89 4.13 -15.51 -1.48
N GLU A 90 5.43 -15.62 -1.73
CA GLU A 90 6.29 -16.61 -1.06
C GLU A 90 6.29 -16.40 0.46
N LYS A 91 6.41 -15.15 0.93
CA LYS A 91 6.31 -14.80 2.36
C LYS A 91 4.98 -15.26 2.95
N LYS A 92 3.85 -15.02 2.28
CA LYS A 92 2.53 -15.48 2.73
C LYS A 92 2.48 -17.01 2.86
N VAL A 93 2.93 -17.74 1.84
CA VAL A 93 2.93 -19.21 1.86
C VAL A 93 3.81 -19.73 3.01
N ARG A 94 4.98 -19.12 3.23
CA ARG A 94 5.87 -19.46 4.34
C ARG A 94 5.18 -19.26 5.70
N LEU A 95 4.53 -18.11 5.91
CA LEU A 95 3.82 -17.83 7.16
C LEU A 95 2.66 -18.81 7.39
N GLN A 96 1.91 -19.16 6.34
CA GLN A 96 0.86 -20.18 6.44
C GLN A 96 1.42 -21.56 6.82
N ARG A 97 2.56 -21.95 6.26
CA ARG A 97 3.21 -23.21 6.64
C ARG A 97 3.65 -23.20 8.10
N LEU A 98 4.25 -22.11 8.57
CA LEU A 98 4.65 -21.97 9.97
C LEU A 98 3.43 -22.04 10.90
N GLN A 99 2.35 -21.32 10.57
CA GLN A 99 1.11 -21.38 11.35
C GLN A 99 0.54 -22.80 11.42
N ASN A 100 0.54 -23.52 10.30
CA ASN A 100 0.06 -24.90 10.25
C ASN A 100 0.94 -25.85 11.08
N GLN A 101 2.26 -25.65 11.10
CA GLN A 101 3.16 -26.44 11.94
C GLN A 101 2.92 -26.22 13.43
N GLN A 102 2.64 -24.97 13.85
CA GLN A 102 2.31 -24.66 15.25
C GLN A 102 0.97 -25.25 15.70
N LEU A 103 0.03 -25.47 14.77
CA LEU A 103 -1.27 -26.10 15.07
C LEU A 103 -1.19 -27.62 15.28
N HIS A 104 -0.09 -28.26 14.88
CA HIS A 104 0.13 -29.71 15.01
C HIS A 104 1.15 -30.08 16.10
N GLN A 105 1.58 -29.10 16.90
CA GLN A 105 2.39 -29.26 18.11
C GLN A 105 1.52 -29.02 19.34
#